data_AF-A0A8T4PEV8-F1
#
_entry.id   AF-A0A8T4PEV8-F1
#
_cell.length_a   1.000
_cell.length_b   1.000
_cell.length_c   1.000
_cell.angle_alpha   90.00
_cell.angle_beta   90.00
_cell.angle_gamma   90.00
#
_symmetry.space_group_name_H-M   'P 1'
#
loop_
_entity.id
_entity.type
_entity.pdbx_description
1 polymer ?
#
loop_
_entity_poly.entity_id
_entity_poly.type
_entity_poly.pdbx_seq_one_letter_code
_entity_poly.pdbx_strand_id
1 'polypeptide(L)'
;MEEEYIKKFEEFDERLNRIENTLFSTSEPLKKIKGNFSGLAGGIRFLIKNDFFNEPKTLKEVINELKREGYHRSISGVASTLSVTFTANQKILTRIKEEKTWKYVIRK
;
A
#
# COMPACT_ATOMS: atom_id res chain seq x y z
N MET A 1 -13.78 -20.80 38.59
CA MET A 1 -13.64 -21.34 37.22
C MET A 1 -14.07 -20.30 36.20
N GLU A 2 -15.27 -19.71 36.31
CA GLU A 2 -15.72 -18.58 35.47
C GLU A 2 -14.80 -17.35 35.54
N GLU A 3 -14.32 -16.96 36.73
CA GLU A 3 -13.40 -15.82 36.89
C GLU A 3 -12.07 -15.99 36.15
N GLU A 4 -11.57 -17.22 36.01
CA GLU A 4 -10.34 -17.50 35.28
C GLU A 4 -10.54 -17.36 33.76
N TYR A 5 -11.74 -17.69 33.26
CA TYR A 5 -12.09 -17.48 31.87
C TYR A 5 -12.23 -16.00 31.54
N ILE A 6 -12.89 -15.22 32.40
CA ILE A 6 -13.04 -13.76 32.21
C ILE A 6 -11.65 -13.10 32.12
N LYS A 7 -10.74 -13.46 33.04
CA LYS A 7 -9.39 -12.93 33.05
C LYS A 7 -8.59 -13.28 31.79
N LYS A 8 -8.75 -14.50 31.26
CA LYS A 8 -8.11 -14.90 30.00
C LYS A 8 -8.69 -14.14 28.80
N PHE A 9 -10.00 -13.88 28.80
CA PHE A 9 -10.63 -13.08 27.74
C PHE A 9 -10.13 -11.63 27.74
N GLU A 10 -10.04 -10.99 28.91
CA GLU A 10 -9.48 -9.64 29.04
C GLU A 10 -8.03 -9.57 28.55
N GLU A 11 -7.21 -10.58 28.88
CA GLU A 11 -5.82 -10.66 28.41
C GLU A 11 -5.73 -10.80 26.88
N PHE A 12 -6.65 -11.57 26.27
CA PHE A 12 -6.72 -11.69 24.81
C PHE A 12 -7.14 -10.37 24.15
N ASP A 13 -8.11 -9.66 24.70
CA ASP A 13 -8.56 -8.36 24.17
C ASP A 13 -7.47 -7.29 24.29
N GLU A 14 -6.73 -7.25 25.41
CA GLU A 14 -5.59 -6.34 25.56
C GLU A 14 -4.45 -6.65 24.58
N ARG A 15 -4.24 -7.93 24.27
CA ARG A 15 -3.22 -8.36 23.32
C ARG A 15 -3.64 -8.08 21.88
N LEU A 16 -4.91 -8.28 21.54
CA LEU A 16 -5.50 -7.88 20.26
C LEU A 16 -5.40 -6.37 20.07
N ASN A 17 -5.84 -5.58 21.05
CA ASN A 17 -5.75 -4.12 21.00
C ASN A 17 -4.32 -3.61 20.85
N ARG A 18 -3.32 -4.27 21.45
CA ARG A 18 -1.91 -3.92 21.24
C ARG A 18 -1.46 -4.19 19.81
N ILE A 19 -1.79 -5.36 19.26
CA ILE A 19 -1.42 -5.73 17.89
C ILE A 19 -2.13 -4.82 16.88
N GLU A 20 -3.43 -4.59 17.07
CA GLU A 20 -4.23 -3.71 16.22
C GLU A 20 -3.73 -2.28 16.29
N ASN A 21 -3.46 -1.72 17.47
CA ASN A 21 -2.86 -0.40 17.56
C ASN A 21 -1.48 -0.37 16.90
N THR A 22 -0.62 -1.38 17.07
CA THR A 22 0.71 -1.37 16.44
C THR A 22 0.63 -1.46 14.90
N LEU A 23 -0.35 -2.18 14.36
CA LEU A 23 -0.54 -2.34 12.91
C LEU A 23 -1.29 -1.15 12.28
N PHE A 24 -2.24 -0.56 13.00
CA PHE A 24 -3.13 0.49 12.48
C PHE A 24 -2.76 1.92 12.95
N SER A 25 -1.85 2.09 13.92
CA SER A 25 -1.34 3.41 14.35
C SER A 25 -0.28 3.99 13.39
N THR A 26 -0.10 3.42 12.21
CA THR A 26 0.76 3.99 11.15
C THR A 26 -0.03 4.87 10.17
N SER A 27 -1.09 5.53 10.64
CA SER A 27 -1.70 6.67 9.94
C SER A 27 -1.07 8.01 10.35
N GLU A 28 0.17 8.01 10.83
CA GLU A 28 0.96 9.24 10.80
C GLU A 28 1.08 9.66 9.32
N PRO A 29 0.68 10.90 8.94
CA PRO A 29 0.95 11.39 7.60
C PRO A 29 2.45 11.37 7.42
N LEU A 30 2.93 10.40 6.62
CA LEU A 30 4.35 10.18 6.38
C LEU A 30 4.98 11.51 5.99
N LYS A 31 5.93 11.98 6.83
CA LYS A 31 6.76 13.16 6.62
C LYS A 31 6.98 13.35 5.12
N LYS A 32 6.56 14.48 4.54
CA LYS A 32 6.78 14.82 3.13
C LYS A 32 8.24 14.53 2.77
N ILE A 33 8.48 13.37 2.17
CA ILE A 33 9.82 12.93 1.83
C ILE A 33 10.30 13.93 0.79
N LYS A 34 11.41 14.64 1.06
CA LYS A 34 12.00 15.57 0.08
C LYS A 34 12.36 14.76 -1.17
N GLY A 35 11.69 15.04 -2.28
CA GLY A 35 11.87 14.38 -3.58
C GLY A 35 10.83 14.87 -4.59
N ASN A 36 11.06 14.61 -5.88
CA ASN A 36 10.13 14.94 -6.97
C ASN A 36 8.92 14.00 -6.98
N PHE A 37 8.10 14.07 -5.93
CA PHE A 37 6.86 13.31 -5.76
C PHE A 37 5.63 14.09 -6.24
N SER A 38 5.83 15.17 -7.00
CA SER A 38 4.71 15.90 -7.61
C SER A 38 4.03 15.08 -8.73
N GLY A 39 2.71 15.25 -8.84
CA GLY A 39 1.92 14.61 -9.88
C GLY A 39 1.71 13.10 -9.69
N LEU A 40 1.12 12.45 -10.69
CA LEU A 40 0.79 11.02 -10.62
C LEU A 40 2.03 10.13 -10.60
N ALA A 41 2.99 10.38 -11.49
CA ALA A 41 4.24 9.64 -11.51
C ALA A 41 5.05 9.86 -10.21
N GLY A 42 4.95 11.05 -9.63
CA GLY A 42 5.51 11.35 -8.32
C GLY A 42 4.86 10.51 -7.21
N GLY A 43 3.52 10.45 -7.16
CA GLY A 43 2.80 9.61 -6.22
C GLY A 43 3.18 8.13 -6.34
N ILE A 44 3.30 7.59 -7.55
CA ILE A 44 3.74 6.19 -7.74
C ILE A 44 5.19 5.99 -7.27
N ARG A 45 6.11 6.93 -7.54
CA ARG A 45 7.47 6.87 -6.98
C ARG A 45 7.49 6.91 -5.46
N PHE A 46 6.58 7.68 -4.85
CA PHE A 46 6.43 7.72 -3.40
C PHE A 46 6.01 6.35 -2.86
N LEU A 47 5.02 5.70 -3.49
CA LEU A 47 4.60 4.34 -3.13
C LEU A 47 5.73 3.31 -3.30
N ILE A 48 6.51 3.40 -4.37
CA ILE A 48 7.69 2.53 -4.58
C ILE A 48 8.72 2.74 -3.46
N LYS A 49 8.98 4.00 -3.08
CA LYS A 49 9.94 4.34 -2.03
C LYS A 49 9.51 3.86 -0.64
N ASN A 50 8.20 3.76 -0.39
CA ASN A 50 7.63 3.27 0.85
C ASN A 50 7.30 1.77 0.79
N ASP A 51 8.00 1.00 -0.03
CA ASP A 51 7.91 -0.46 -0.06
C ASP A 51 6.53 -1.05 -0.41
N PHE A 52 5.58 -0.23 -0.89
CA PHE A 52 4.21 -0.66 -1.19
C PHE A 52 4.15 -1.77 -2.26
N PHE A 53 5.10 -1.77 -3.18
CA PHE A 53 5.21 -2.73 -4.29
C PHE A 53 6.15 -3.90 -4.01
N ASN A 54 6.59 -4.11 -2.75
CA ASN A 54 7.35 -5.31 -2.38
C ASN A 54 6.53 -6.60 -2.50
N GLU A 55 5.20 -6.46 -2.48
CA GLU A 55 4.25 -7.52 -2.78
C GLU A 55 3.42 -7.17 -4.02
N PRO A 56 2.84 -8.17 -4.72
CA PRO A 56 1.95 -7.91 -5.84
C PRO A 56 0.69 -7.13 -5.45
N LYS A 57 0.53 -5.91 -5.98
CA LYS A 57 -0.64 -5.05 -5.75
C LYS A 57 -1.50 -4.89 -7.00
N THR A 58 -2.80 -4.97 -6.84
CA THR A 58 -3.79 -4.72 -7.88
C THR A 58 -3.88 -3.23 -8.20
N LEU A 59 -4.42 -2.89 -9.37
CA LEU A 59 -4.70 -1.49 -9.74
C LEU A 59 -5.60 -0.79 -8.71
N LYS A 60 -6.59 -1.50 -8.15
CA LYS A 60 -7.52 -0.96 -7.15
C LYS A 60 -6.80 -0.57 -5.87
N GLU A 61 -5.91 -1.42 -5.37
CA GLU A 61 -5.09 -1.14 -4.19
C GLU A 61 -4.19 0.08 -4.42
N VAL A 62 -3.52 0.16 -5.57
CA VAL A 62 -2.69 1.33 -5.91
C VAL A 62 -3.52 2.62 -5.92
N ILE A 63 -4.73 2.60 -6.49
CA ILE A 63 -5.59 3.79 -6.54
C ILE A 63 -6.03 4.22 -5.15
N ASN A 64 -6.43 3.26 -4.31
CA ASN A 64 -6.86 3.55 -2.94
C ASN A 64 -5.71 4.15 -2.13
N GLU A 65 -4.52 3.59 -2.30
CA GLU A 65 -3.31 4.06 -1.63
C GLU A 65 -2.91 5.46 -2.11
N LEU A 66 -2.91 5.70 -3.42
CA LEU A 66 -2.67 7.03 -3.99
C LEU A 66 -3.68 8.06 -3.45
N LYS A 67 -4.96 7.71 -3.34
CA LYS A 67 -5.98 8.60 -2.76
C LYS A 67 -5.71 8.88 -1.28
N ARG A 68 -5.32 7.87 -0.50
CA ARG A 68 -4.95 8.01 0.93
C ARG A 68 -3.81 9.01 1.09
N GLU A 69 -2.83 8.96 0.19
CA GLU A 69 -1.68 9.87 0.14
C GLU A 69 -1.99 11.23 -0.52
N GLY A 70 -3.26 11.52 -0.83
CA GLY A 70 -3.71 12.80 -1.38
C GLY A 70 -3.60 12.94 -2.91
N TYR A 71 -3.16 11.91 -3.63
CA TYR A 71 -3.07 11.89 -5.08
C TYR A 71 -4.41 11.52 -5.73
N HIS A 72 -5.18 12.53 -6.10
CA HIS A 72 -6.46 12.36 -6.78
C HIS A 72 -6.28 12.32 -8.30
N ARG A 73 -6.34 11.12 -8.88
CA ARG A 73 -6.10 10.86 -10.31
C ARG A 73 -7.12 9.86 -10.87
N SER A 74 -7.34 9.94 -12.18
CA SER A 74 -8.25 9.02 -12.87
C SER A 74 -7.69 7.61 -12.92
N ILE A 75 -8.57 6.60 -12.87
CA ILE A 75 -8.22 5.17 -12.96
C ILE A 75 -7.37 4.90 -14.22
N SER A 76 -7.81 5.43 -15.36
CA SER A 76 -7.10 5.29 -16.64
C SER A 76 -5.69 5.89 -16.59
N GLY A 77 -5.54 7.07 -15.97
CA GLY A 77 -4.23 7.71 -15.79
C GLY A 77 -3.29 6.86 -14.92
N VAL A 78 -3.79 6.31 -13.81
CA VAL A 78 -3.00 5.43 -12.93
C VAL A 78 -2.58 4.16 -13.70
N ALA A 79 -3.52 3.53 -14.41
CA ALA A 79 -3.27 2.32 -15.18
C ALA A 79 -2.23 2.53 -16.30
N SER A 80 -2.37 3.62 -17.07
CA SER A 80 -1.43 3.95 -18.15
C SER A 80 -0.05 4.29 -17.59
N THR A 81 0.02 5.02 -16.48
CA THR A 81 1.29 5.39 -15.86
C THR A 81 2.01 4.15 -15.31
N LEU A 82 1.32 3.25 -14.62
CA LEU A 82 1.91 1.99 -14.15
C LEU A 82 2.43 1.15 -15.33
N SER A 83 1.59 0.89 -16.33
CA SER A 83 1.93 -0.01 -17.44
C SER A 83 2.98 0.55 -18.40
N VAL A 84 2.85 1.81 -18.80
CA VAL A 84 3.75 2.43 -19.79
C VAL A 84 4.99 2.99 -19.11
N THR A 85 4.83 3.80 -18.06
CA THR A 85 5.97 4.51 -17.48
C THR A 85 6.81 3.59 -16.59
N PHE A 86 6.21 2.94 -15.60
CA PHE A 86 6.96 2.19 -14.59
C PHE A 86 7.30 0.76 -14.99
N THR A 87 6.47 0.13 -15.83
CA THR A 87 6.72 -1.24 -16.32
C THR A 87 7.47 -1.26 -17.65
N ALA A 88 6.96 -0.63 -18.71
CA ALA A 88 7.58 -0.72 -20.04
C ALA A 88 8.83 0.14 -20.18
N ASN A 89 8.75 1.42 -19.82
CA ASN A 89 9.82 2.39 -20.08
C ASN A 89 10.92 2.33 -19.01
N GLN A 90 10.56 2.52 -17.74
CA GLN A 90 11.52 2.60 -16.64
C GLN A 90 11.93 1.22 -16.11
N LYS A 91 11.12 0.18 -16.36
CA LYS A 91 11.39 -1.20 -15.93
C LYS A 91 11.63 -1.35 -14.41
N ILE A 92 11.02 -0.46 -13.61
CA ILE A 92 11.09 -0.50 -12.14
C ILE A 92 10.08 -1.50 -11.59
N LEU A 93 8.89 -1.54 -12.20
CA LEU A 93 7.85 -2.50 -11.87
C LEU A 93 7.79 -3.60 -12.94
N THR A 94 7.31 -4.76 -12.54
CA THR A 94 6.82 -5.80 -13.43
C THR A 94 5.35 -6.05 -13.11
N ARG A 95 4.64 -6.74 -14.02
CA ARG A 95 3.28 -7.18 -13.79
C ARG A 95 3.19 -8.69 -13.84
N ILE A 96 2.44 -9.26 -12.91
CA ILE A 96 2.14 -10.69 -12.86
C ILE A 96 0.63 -10.88 -12.99
N LYS A 97 0.22 -11.97 -13.63
CA LYS A 97 -1.19 -12.33 -13.75
C LYS A 97 -1.51 -13.35 -12.69
N GLU A 98 -2.40 -13.00 -11.78
CA GLU A 98 -2.84 -13.86 -10.68
C GLU A 98 -4.38 -13.82 -10.65
N GLU A 99 -5.02 -14.99 -10.62
CA GLU A 99 -6.50 -15.11 -10.57
C GLU A 99 -7.21 -14.23 -11.62
N LYS A 100 -6.69 -14.22 -12.86
CA LYS A 100 -7.17 -13.41 -14.00
C LYS A 100 -6.99 -11.89 -13.85
N THR A 101 -6.38 -11.41 -12.78
CA THR A 101 -6.12 -9.98 -12.53
C THR A 101 -4.63 -9.67 -12.68
N TRP A 102 -4.31 -8.51 -13.24
CA TRP A 102 -2.94 -8.01 -13.27
C TRP A 102 -2.59 -7.35 -11.95
N LYS A 103 -1.50 -7.81 -11.35
CA LYS A 103 -0.87 -7.20 -10.18
C LYS A 103 0.50 -6.65 -10.55
N TYR A 104 0.92 -5.59 -9.87
CA TYR A 104 2.18 -4.89 -10.08
C TYR A 104 3.08 -5.11 -8.88
N VAL A 105 4.36 -5.37 -9.13
CA VAL A 105 5.37 -5.66 -8.10
C VAL A 105 6.72 -5.10 -8.54
N ILE A 106 7.62 -4.79 -7.61
CA ILE A 106 8.99 -4.38 -7.93
C ILE A 106 9.67 -5.46 -8.77
N ARG A 107 10.33 -5.03 -9.85
CA ARG A 107 11.16 -5.89 -10.67
C ARG A 107 12.46 -6.20 -9.92
N LYS A 108 12.75 -7.49 -9.73
CA LYS A 108 14.04 -8.00 -9.27
C LYS A 108 14.92 -8.39 -10.45
#